data_AF-G8S026-F1
#
_entry.id   AF-G8S026-F1
#
_cell.length_a   1.000
_cell.length_b   1.000
_cell.length_c   1.000
_cell.angle_alpha   90.00
_cell.angle_beta   90.00
_cell.angle_gamma   90.00
#
_symmetry.space_group_name_H-M   'P 1'
#
loop_
_entity.id
_entity.type
_entity.pdbx_description
1 polymer ?
#
loop_
_entity_poly.entity_id
_entity_poly.type
_entity_poly.pdbx_seq_one_letter_code
_entity_poly.pdbx_strand_id
1 'polypeptide(L)'
;MVDVEDPEMPAKVNAGWLHMATEYGVLDSRREFLLNVNYSDPEEVEPEYAWVRVRLSDHWDLAGGHSTALRSGFGGLFTDRFVPEFSMLSTDHKAMLNTTVWGNGTVSTIVIRPDRREHTVD
;
A
#
# COMPACT_ATOMS: atom_id res chain seq x y z
N MET A 1 -6.32 9.96 6.80
CA MET A 1 -4.88 10.22 7.02
C MET A 1 -4.58 9.96 8.49
N VAL A 2 -3.38 9.50 8.82
CA VAL A 2 -2.98 9.09 10.17
C VAL A 2 -1.59 9.64 10.44
N ASP A 3 -1.36 10.25 11.59
CA ASP A 3 -0.03 10.75 11.99
C ASP A 3 0.93 9.57 12.24
N VAL A 4 2.20 9.70 11.86
CA VAL A 4 3.21 8.64 12.05
C VAL A 4 3.49 8.33 13.53
N GLU A 5 3.28 9.31 14.42
CA GLU A 5 3.43 9.14 15.87
C GLU A 5 2.14 8.67 16.56
N ASP A 6 1.02 8.53 15.84
CA ASP A 6 -0.20 7.95 16.41
C ASP A 6 0.12 6.53 16.93
N PRO A 7 -0.13 6.21 18.21
CA PRO A 7 0.17 4.88 18.75
C PRO A 7 -0.63 3.78 18.04
N GLU A 8 -1.81 4.12 17.52
CA GLU A 8 -2.68 3.22 16.77
C GLU A 8 -2.45 3.30 15.24
N MET A 9 -1.37 3.97 14.79
CA MET A 9 -1.07 4.13 13.36
C MET A 9 -1.16 2.80 12.60
N PRO A 10 -0.54 1.68 13.06
CA PRO A 10 -0.64 0.42 12.34
C PRO A 10 -2.08 -0.06 12.15
N ALA A 11 -2.89 -0.02 13.21
CA ALA A 11 -4.28 -0.47 13.17
C ALA A 11 -5.13 0.42 12.24
N LYS A 12 -4.97 1.74 12.32
CA LYS A 12 -5.73 2.70 11.50
C LYS A 12 -5.35 2.61 10.02
N VAL A 13 -4.05 2.47 9.71
CA VAL A 13 -3.57 2.31 8.33
C VAL A 13 -4.04 0.98 7.74
N ASN A 14 -3.92 -0.13 8.49
CA ASN A 14 -4.44 -1.43 8.07
C ASN A 14 -5.95 -1.35 7.78
N ALA A 15 -6.75 -0.82 8.69
CA ALA A 15 -8.19 -0.70 8.51
C ALA A 15 -8.56 0.15 7.28
N GLY A 16 -7.93 1.32 7.13
CA GLY A 16 -8.16 2.20 5.99
C GLY A 16 -7.75 1.57 4.66
N TRP A 17 -6.59 0.90 4.63
CA TRP A 17 -6.13 0.16 3.47
C TRP A 17 -7.12 -0.94 3.07
N LEU A 18 -7.54 -1.81 4.01
CA LEU A 18 -8.43 -2.93 3.70
C LEU A 18 -9.77 -2.43 3.17
N HIS A 19 -10.30 -1.37 3.79
CA HIS A 19 -11.53 -0.73 3.36
C HIS A 19 -11.43 -0.25 1.91
N MET A 20 -10.40 0.54 1.58
CA MET A 20 -10.18 1.05 0.21
C MET A 20 -9.90 -0.08 -0.80
N ALA A 21 -9.09 -1.07 -0.43
CA ALA A 21 -8.76 -2.19 -1.31
C ALA A 21 -10.01 -3.02 -1.65
N THR A 22 -10.93 -3.17 -0.70
CA THR A 22 -12.20 -3.87 -0.89
C THR A 22 -13.19 -3.05 -1.69
N GLU A 23 -13.43 -1.79 -1.28
CA GLU A 23 -14.42 -0.89 -1.91
C GLU A 23 -14.14 -0.67 -3.39
N TYR A 24 -12.86 -0.53 -3.75
CA TYR A 24 -12.45 -0.20 -5.11
C TYR A 24 -12.01 -1.40 -5.94
N GLY A 25 -12.16 -2.63 -5.41
CA GLY A 25 -11.89 -3.86 -6.16
C GLY A 25 -10.41 -4.12 -6.45
N VAL A 26 -9.51 -3.71 -5.54
CA VAL A 26 -8.09 -4.10 -5.62
C VAL A 26 -7.93 -5.58 -5.31
N LEU A 27 -8.68 -6.08 -4.32
CA LEU A 27 -8.76 -7.50 -3.99
C LEU A 27 -9.74 -8.20 -4.93
N ASP A 28 -9.30 -9.27 -5.60
CA ASP A 28 -10.21 -10.13 -6.35
C ASP A 28 -11.07 -11.03 -5.41
N SER A 29 -11.93 -11.88 -5.98
CA SER A 29 -12.79 -12.79 -5.21
C SER A 29 -12.03 -13.82 -4.37
N ARG A 30 -10.75 -14.04 -4.67
CA ARG A 30 -9.82 -14.90 -3.92
C ARG A 30 -8.90 -14.10 -3.00
N ARG A 31 -9.10 -12.78 -2.89
CA ARG A 31 -8.25 -11.82 -2.17
C ARG A 31 -6.83 -11.74 -2.73
N GLU A 32 -6.69 -11.97 -4.04
CA GLU A 32 -5.42 -11.85 -4.76
C GLU A 32 -5.28 -10.46 -5.39
N PHE A 33 -4.04 -9.99 -5.43
CA PHE A 33 -3.63 -8.70 -5.99
C PHE A 33 -2.13 -8.73 -6.30
N LEU A 34 -1.65 -7.73 -7.03
CA LEU A 34 -0.22 -7.51 -7.23
C LEU A 34 0.29 -6.53 -6.17
N LEU A 35 1.37 -6.90 -5.48
CA LEU A 35 2.09 -6.04 -4.53
C LEU A 35 3.41 -5.60 -5.15
N ASN A 36 3.70 -4.31 -5.12
CA ASN A 36 5.02 -3.80 -5.48
C ASN A 36 5.95 -4.02 -4.29
N VAL A 37 6.96 -4.87 -4.46
CA VAL A 37 7.91 -5.26 -3.41
C VAL A 37 9.29 -4.74 -3.79
N ASN A 38 9.95 -4.10 -2.83
CA ASN A 38 11.35 -3.72 -2.94
C ASN A 38 12.24 -4.93 -2.60
N TYR A 39 13.00 -5.40 -3.58
CA TYR A 39 13.97 -6.50 -3.47
C TYR A 39 15.43 -6.02 -3.39
N SER A 40 15.67 -4.71 -3.36
CA SER A 40 17.02 -4.15 -3.35
C SER A 40 17.88 -4.76 -2.25
N ASP A 41 19.10 -5.08 -2.62
CA ASP A 41 20.15 -5.28 -1.62
C ASP A 41 20.34 -3.95 -0.86
N PRO A 42 20.40 -3.95 0.49
CA PRO A 42 20.71 -2.77 1.27
C PRO A 42 22.01 -2.05 0.87
N GLU A 43 22.94 -2.75 0.20
CA GLU A 43 24.20 -2.19 -0.31
C GLU A 43 24.08 -1.54 -1.70
N GLU A 44 22.96 -1.75 -2.41
CA GLU A 44 22.71 -1.20 -3.74
C GLU A 44 21.95 0.13 -3.69
N VAL A 45 22.32 1.05 -4.59
CA VAL A 45 21.76 2.42 -4.63
C VAL A 45 20.49 2.48 -5.48
N GLU A 46 20.37 1.63 -6.49
CA GLU A 46 19.22 1.62 -7.39
C GLU A 46 18.16 0.64 -6.87
N PRO A 47 16.91 1.10 -6.65
CA PRO A 47 15.94 0.22 -6.06
C PRO A 47 15.40 -0.80 -7.08
N GLU A 48 15.46 -2.09 -6.73
CA GLU A 48 14.88 -3.18 -7.50
C GLU A 48 13.44 -3.44 -7.05
N TYR A 49 12.47 -2.97 -7.84
CA TYR A 49 11.05 -3.21 -7.58
C TYR A 49 10.48 -4.29 -8.50
N ALA A 50 9.74 -5.23 -7.93
CA ALA A 50 8.97 -6.21 -8.69
C ALA A 50 7.50 -6.22 -8.25
N TRP A 51 6.61 -6.47 -9.21
CA TRP A 51 5.20 -6.76 -8.94
C TRP A 51 5.02 -8.25 -8.71
N VAL A 52 4.63 -8.61 -7.50
CA VAL A 52 4.44 -9.99 -7.10
C VAL A 52 2.96 -10.25 -6.87
N ARG A 53 2.43 -11.32 -7.49
CA ARG A 53 1.07 -11.77 -7.20
C ARG A 53 1.03 -12.43 -5.84
N VAL A 54 0.22 -11.89 -4.95
CA VAL A 54 0.04 -12.37 -3.57
C VAL A 54 -1.43 -12.60 -3.29
N ARG A 55 -1.71 -13.30 -2.19
CA ARG A 55 -3.05 -13.52 -1.67
C ARG A 55 -3.11 -13.07 -0.22
N LEU A 56 -4.08 -12.25 0.14
CA LEU A 56 -4.28 -11.83 1.52
C LEU A 56 -4.69 -13.02 2.40
N SER A 57 -3.92 -13.30 3.43
CA SER A 57 -4.21 -14.33 4.44
C SER A 57 -5.33 -13.88 5.40
N ASP A 58 -5.91 -14.82 6.14
CA ASP A 58 -6.92 -14.53 7.17
C ASP A 58 -6.34 -13.71 8.32
N HIS A 59 -5.07 -13.93 8.64
CA HIS A 59 -4.28 -13.10 9.53
C HIS A 59 -3.26 -12.32 8.71
N TRP A 60 -3.34 -11.00 8.71
CA TRP A 60 -2.44 -10.11 7.95
C TRP A 60 -2.16 -8.85 8.75
N ASP A 61 -0.98 -8.27 8.55
CA ASP A 61 -0.58 -6.99 9.14
C ASP A 61 0.52 -6.34 8.27
N LEU A 62 0.14 -5.33 7.48
CA LEU A 62 1.08 -4.64 6.59
C LEU A 62 1.79 -3.48 7.29
N ALA A 63 1.06 -2.76 8.15
CA ALA A 63 1.56 -1.56 8.82
C ALA A 63 2.29 -1.85 10.14
N GLY A 64 2.06 -2.99 10.77
CA GLY A 64 2.71 -3.44 12.01
C GLY A 64 3.60 -4.68 11.84
N GLY A 65 3.56 -5.35 10.68
CA GLY A 65 4.40 -6.53 10.39
C GLY A 65 5.89 -6.24 10.19
N HIS A 66 6.28 -4.95 10.14
CA HIS A 66 7.66 -4.47 10.07
C HIS A 66 8.50 -5.03 8.91
N SER A 67 7.86 -5.39 7.80
CA SER A 67 8.56 -5.84 6.59
C SER A 67 9.43 -4.73 6.03
N THR A 68 10.74 -4.93 5.97
CA THR A 68 11.69 -3.95 5.41
C THR A 68 11.36 -3.57 3.97
N ALA A 69 10.81 -4.52 3.20
CA ALA A 69 10.40 -4.31 1.82
C ALA A 69 9.21 -3.34 1.66
N LEU A 70 8.47 -3.05 2.74
CA LEU A 70 7.34 -2.12 2.79
C LEU A 70 7.62 -0.92 3.69
N ARG A 71 8.87 -0.74 4.15
CA ARG A 71 9.23 0.40 4.99
C ARG A 71 9.37 1.65 4.11
N SER A 72 8.72 2.74 4.52
CA SER A 72 8.93 4.05 3.90
C SER A 72 10.34 4.55 4.19
N GLY A 73 11.07 4.90 3.14
CA GLY A 73 12.31 5.66 3.28
C GLY A 73 12.06 7.10 3.76
N PHE A 74 10.94 7.70 3.36
CA PHE A 74 10.58 9.07 3.74
C PHE A 74 10.02 9.17 5.16
N GLY A 75 9.29 8.16 5.62
CA GLY A 75 8.76 8.08 6.99
C GLY A 75 9.83 8.17 8.07
N GLY A 76 11.04 7.66 7.80
CA GLY A 76 12.19 7.73 8.70
C GLY A 76 12.69 9.16 8.98
N LEU A 77 12.24 10.16 8.22
CA LEU A 77 12.55 11.57 8.49
C LEU A 77 11.72 12.16 9.63
N PHE A 78 10.63 11.50 10.02
CA PHE A 78 9.67 11.99 11.00
C PHE A 78 9.66 11.16 12.29
N THR A 79 10.05 9.88 12.22
CA THR A 79 10.01 8.95 13.34
C THR A 79 10.99 7.79 13.18
N ASP A 80 11.44 7.22 14.30
CA ASP A 80 12.22 5.96 14.32
C ASP A 80 11.31 4.72 14.19
N ARG A 81 10.00 4.88 14.35
CA ARG A 81 9.01 3.80 14.23
C ARG A 81 8.96 3.26 12.80
N PHE A 82 8.44 2.05 12.64
CA PHE A 82 8.13 1.53 11.32
C PHE A 82 6.97 2.33 10.72
N VAL A 83 7.15 2.86 9.50
CA VAL A 83 6.12 3.55 8.74
C VAL A 83 5.94 2.81 7.42
N PRO A 84 4.75 2.29 7.09
CA PRO A 84 4.53 1.57 5.85
C PRO A 84 4.42 2.50 4.64
N GLU A 85 4.97 2.04 3.52
CA GLU A 85 4.74 2.63 2.20
C GLU A 85 4.75 1.53 1.15
N PHE A 86 3.66 1.43 0.38
CA PHE A 86 3.48 0.34 -0.55
C PHE A 86 2.43 0.67 -1.62
N SER A 87 2.63 0.07 -2.79
CA SER A 87 1.70 0.14 -3.92
C SER A 87 1.13 -1.24 -4.24
N MET A 88 -0.15 -1.27 -4.61
CA MET A 88 -0.87 -2.47 -5.01
C MET A 88 -1.64 -2.24 -6.31
N LEU A 89 -1.80 -3.28 -7.10
CA LEU A 89 -2.56 -3.25 -8.36
C LEU A 89 -3.53 -4.43 -8.39
N SER A 90 -4.78 -4.17 -8.78
CA SER A 90 -5.77 -5.22 -9.01
C SER A 90 -5.29 -6.19 -10.10
N THR A 91 -5.65 -7.47 -10.00
CA THR A 91 -5.25 -8.49 -10.99
C THR A 91 -5.82 -8.24 -12.39
N ASP A 92 -6.90 -7.46 -12.48
CA ASP A 92 -7.48 -7.00 -13.75
C ASP A 92 -6.95 -5.63 -14.21
N HIS A 93 -6.00 -5.06 -13.46
CA HIS A 93 -5.32 -3.78 -13.70
C HIS A 93 -6.23 -2.54 -13.77
N LYS A 94 -7.43 -2.60 -13.18
CA LYS A 94 -8.40 -1.49 -13.17
C LYS A 94 -8.29 -0.56 -11.96
N ALA A 95 -7.62 -0.98 -10.89
CA ALA A 95 -7.44 -0.18 -9.69
C ALA A 95 -6.02 -0.32 -9.16
N MET A 96 -5.35 0.81 -8.96
CA MET A 96 -4.09 0.90 -8.24
C MET A 96 -4.33 1.57 -6.89
N LEU A 97 -3.75 1.03 -5.83
CA LEU A 97 -3.79 1.62 -4.50
C LEU A 97 -2.37 1.97 -4.10
N ASN A 98 -2.20 3.13 -3.45
CA ASN A 98 -0.93 3.53 -2.89
C ASN A 98 -1.12 3.99 -1.44
N THR A 99 -0.34 3.42 -0.52
CA THR A 99 -0.19 3.90 0.86
C THR A 99 1.14 4.63 0.94
N THR A 100 1.12 5.92 1.29
CA THR A 100 2.30 6.81 1.22
C THR A 100 2.35 7.80 2.39
N VAL A 101 3.53 8.38 2.60
CA VAL A 101 3.82 9.37 3.64
C VAL A 101 3.94 10.77 3.02
N TRP A 102 3.19 11.73 3.55
CA TRP A 102 3.21 13.12 3.11
C TRP A 102 4.26 13.94 3.88
N GLY A 103 4.64 15.11 3.32
CA GLY A 103 5.64 16.03 3.89
C GLY A 103 5.33 16.60 5.28
N ASN A 104 4.16 16.28 5.84
CA ASN A 104 3.76 16.65 7.20
C ASN A 104 3.75 15.44 8.16
N GLY A 105 4.37 14.32 7.80
CA GLY A 105 4.42 13.14 8.67
C GLY A 105 3.08 12.41 8.79
N THR A 106 2.22 12.46 7.78
CA THR A 106 0.97 11.70 7.76
C THR A 106 0.97 10.60 6.72
N VAL A 107 0.45 9.43 7.10
CA VAL A 107 0.21 8.29 6.22
C VAL A 107 -1.19 8.38 5.65
N SER A 108 -1.33 8.11 4.35
CA SER A 108 -2.64 7.99 3.70
C SER A 108 -2.66 6.89 2.67
N THR A 109 -3.84 6.35 2.42
CA THR A 109 -4.10 5.45 1.32
C THR A 109 -4.95 6.17 0.27
N ILE A 110 -4.52 6.11 -0.98
CA ILE A 110 -5.23 6.62 -2.15
C ILE A 110 -5.49 5.49 -3.14
N VAL A 111 -6.59 5.58 -3.89
CA VAL A 111 -6.89 4.66 -4.99
C VAL A 111 -7.00 5.44 -6.29
N ILE A 112 -6.34 4.93 -7.32
CA ILE A 112 -6.31 5.46 -8.68
C ILE A 112 -7.00 4.44 -9.58
N ARG A 113 -8.04 4.89 -10.29
CA ARG A 113 -8.72 4.11 -11.33
C ARG A 113 -8.55 4.83 -12.65
N PRO A 114 -7.66 4.37 -13.53
CA PRO A 114 -7.25 5.14 -14.70
C PRO A 114 -8.36 5.38 -15.73
N ASP A 115 -9.52 4.71 -15.66
CA ASP A 115 -10.72 5.07 -16.42
C ASP A 115 -11.96 4.31 -15.90
N ARG A 116 -12.92 5.00 -15.26
CA ARG A 116 -14.34 4.64 -15.34
C ARG A 116 -14.89 5.46 -16.51
N ARG A 117 -14.56 5.11 -17.75
CA ARG A 117 -15.33 5.66 -18.87
C ARG A 117 -16.72 5.08 -18.75
N GLU A 118 -17.70 5.91 -18.40
CA GLU A 118 -19.09 5.56 -18.67
C GLU A 118 -19.16 5.34 -20.17
N HIS A 119 -19.36 4.09 -20.59
CA HIS A 119 -19.69 3.79 -21.97
C HIS A 119 -21.08 4.36 -22.22
N THR A 120 -21.16 5.65 -22.56
CA THR A 120 -22.29 6.18 -23.31
C THR A 120 -22.07 5.73 -24.74
N VAL A 121 -22.69 4.60 -25.10
CA VAL A 121 -22.86 4.20 -26.49
C VAL A 121 -24.11 4.92 -26.97
N ASP A 122 -23.94 5.92 -27.84
CA ASP A 122 -25.00 6.40 -28.74
C ASP A 122 -25.22 5.39 -29.89
#